data_AF-A0A451A8Q9-F1
#
_entry.id   AF-A0A451A8Q9-F1
#
_cell.length_a   1.000
_cell.length_b   1.000
_cell.length_c   1.000
_cell.angle_alpha   90.00
_cell.angle_beta   90.00
_cell.angle_gamma   90.00
#
_symmetry.space_group_name_H-M   'P 1'
#
loop_
_entity.id
_entity.type
_entity.pdbx_description
1 polymer ?
#
loop_
_entity_poly.entity_id
_entity_poly.type
_entity_poly.pdbx_seq_one_letter_code
_entity_poly.pdbx_strand_id
1 'polypeptide(L)' 'MLYDRIRTKAYEKAVTNIVKNGDVVLDVGSGTGIMAMFAAKAGESKVYAVERTGITEMAKKSYKQMDCKTL' A
#
# COMPACT_ATOMS: atom_id res chain seq x y z
N MET A 1 -4.12 -13.52 -0.15
CA MET A 1 -3.82 -12.49 -1.17
C MET A 1 -2.37 -12.58 -1.64
N LEU A 2 -1.38 -12.46 -0.75
CA LEU A 2 0.03 -12.32 -1.14
C LEU A 2 0.60 -13.41 -2.07
N TYR A 3 0.25 -14.67 -1.86
CA TYR A 3 0.75 -15.78 -2.70
C TYR A 3 -0.03 -15.97 -4.00
N ASP A 4 -1.17 -15.30 -4.14
CA ASP A 4 -1.99 -15.32 -5.34
C ASP A 4 -1.47 -14.26 -6.31
N ARG A 5 -0.60 -14.71 -7.22
CA ARG A 5 0.14 -13.84 -8.15
C ARG A 5 -0.78 -13.15 -9.14
N ILE A 6 -1.82 -13.83 -9.63
CA ILE A 6 -2.75 -13.28 -10.62
C ILE A 6 -3.49 -12.10 -10.00
N ARG A 7 -4.11 -12.32 -8.83
CA ARG A 7 -4.83 -11.27 -8.12
C ARG A 7 -3.92 -10.12 -7.72
N THR A 8 -2.75 -10.41 -7.18
CA THR A 8 -1.82 -9.36 -6.70
C THR A 8 -1.35 -8.46 -7.84
N LYS A 9 -0.97 -9.04 -8.98
CA LYS A 9 -0.55 -8.25 -10.16
C LYS A 9 -1.69 -7.44 -10.77
N ALA A 10 -2.91 -7.95 -10.75
CA ALA A 10 -4.07 -7.21 -11.24
C ALA A 10 -4.29 -5.93 -10.41
N TYR A 11 -4.21 -6.03 -9.08
CA TYR A 11 -4.32 -4.87 -8.20
C TYR A 11 -3.15 -3.90 -8.35
N GLU A 12 -1.92 -4.39 -8.45
CA GLU A 12 -0.73 -3.56 -8.69
C GLU A 12 -0.92 -2.73 -9.97
N LYS A 13 -1.29 -3.37 -11.08
CA LYS A 13 -1.52 -2.67 -12.36
C LYS A 13 -2.66 -1.66 -12.26
N ALA A 14 -3.76 -2.02 -11.60
CA ALA A 14 -4.90 -1.13 -11.44
C ALA A 14 -4.53 0.13 -10.64
N VAL A 15 -3.87 -0.04 -9.50
CA VAL A 15 -3.45 1.08 -8.62
C VAL A 15 -2.45 1.98 -9.34
N THR A 16 -1.41 1.40 -9.97
CA THR A 16 -0.40 2.18 -10.68
C THR A 16 -0.95 3.00 -11.84
N ASN A 17 -2.03 2.53 -12.48
CA ASN A 17 -2.65 3.26 -13.59
C ASN A 17 -3.53 4.44 -13.15
N ILE A 18 -4.00 4.46 -11.90
CA ILE A 18 -4.95 5.48 -11.42
C ILE A 18 -4.32 6.51 -10.50
N VAL A 19 -3.32 6.11 -9.71
CA VAL A 19 -2.66 7.00 -8.73
C VAL A 19 -1.68 7.92 -9.46
N LYS A 20 -1.77 9.21 -9.19
CA LYS A 20 -0.93 10.26 -9.76
C LYS A 20 -0.15 10.97 -8.65
N ASN A 21 0.87 11.73 -9.06
CA ASN A 21 1.65 12.55 -8.14
C ASN A 21 0.75 13.58 -7.43
N GLY A 22 0.90 13.69 -6.11
CA GLY A 22 0.09 14.60 -5.29
C GLY A 22 -1.26 14.03 -4.83
N ASP A 23 -1.65 12.84 -5.29
CA ASP A 23 -2.88 12.20 -4.81
C ASP A 23 -2.80 11.84 -3.32
N VAL A 24 -3.97 11.83 -2.67
CA VAL A 24 -4.14 11.32 -1.32
C VAL A 24 -4.94 10.03 -1.37
N VAL A 25 -4.35 8.93 -0.89
CA VAL A 25 -4.92 7.59 -0.95
C VAL A 25 -5.25 7.07 0.44
N LEU A 26 -6.39 6.42 0.59
CA LEU A 26 -6.81 5.74 1.82
C LEU A 26 -7.01 4.23 1.54
N ASP A 27 -6.21 3.39 2.19
CA ASP A 27 -6.30 1.94 2.15
C ASP A 27 -6.98 1.42 3.43
N VAL A 28 -8.24 0.98 3.31
CA VAL A 28 -9.08 0.53 4.43
C VAL A 28 -9.06 -1.00 4.54
N GLY A 29 -8.73 -1.53 5.72
CA GLY A 29 -8.51 -2.97 5.88
C GLY A 29 -7.18 -3.37 5.25
N SER A 30 -6.16 -2.55 5.46
CA SER A 30 -4.88 -2.62 4.75
C SER A 30 -4.14 -3.93 5.00
N GLY A 31 -4.42 -4.63 6.12
CA GLY A 31 -3.78 -5.88 6.47
C GLY A 31 -2.25 -5.75 6.44
N THR A 32 -1.60 -6.46 5.52
CA THR A 32 -0.15 -6.41 5.35
C THR A 32 0.37 -5.16 4.66
N GLY A 33 -0.51 -4.27 4.19
CA GLY A 33 -0.12 -3.02 3.57
C GLY A 33 0.19 -3.05 2.08
N ILE A 34 -0.10 -4.16 1.40
CA ILE A 34 0.38 -4.37 0.03
C ILE A 34 -0.21 -3.38 -0.98
N MET A 35 -1.49 -3.02 -0.82
CA MET A 35 -2.13 -2.04 -1.71
C MET A 35 -1.65 -0.61 -1.40
N ALA A 36 -1.53 -0.26 -0.12
CA ALA A 36 -0.87 0.98 0.30
C ALA A 36 0.55 1.13 -0.29
N MET A 37 1.33 0.03 -0.35
CA MET A 37 2.65 0.06 -1.00
C MET A 37 2.58 0.32 -2.49
N PHE A 38 1.62 -0.29 -3.21
CA PHE A 38 1.46 -0.01 -4.63
C PHE A 38 1.10 1.46 -4.88
N ALA A 39 0.21 2.03 -4.07
CA ALA A 39 -0.15 3.43 -4.17
C ALA A 39 1.04 4.36 -3.89
N ALA A 40 1.80 4.08 -2.82
CA ALA A 40 2.97 4.87 -2.44
C ALA A 40 4.09 4.83 -3.49
N LYS A 41 4.17 3.75 -4.30
CA LYS A 41 5.13 3.63 -5.40
C LYS A 41 4.64 4.21 -6.72
N ALA A 42 3.34 4.21 -6.95
CA ALA A 42 2.74 4.65 -8.20
C ALA A 42 2.91 6.16 -8.45
N GLY A 43 3.00 6.95 -7.38
CA GLY A 43 3.35 8.37 -7.44
C GLY A 43 3.82 8.87 -6.08
N GLU A 44 4.31 10.11 -6.03
CA GLU A 44 4.59 10.84 -4.77
C GLU A 44 3.28 11.18 -4.04
N SER A 45 2.55 10.13 -3.65
CA SER A 45 1.22 10.21 -3.07
C SER A 45 1.30 10.08 -1.56
N LYS A 46 0.38 10.76 -0.86
CA LYS A 46 0.22 10.60 0.58
C LYS A 46 -0.74 9.44 0.83
N VAL A 47 -0.26 8.36 1.42
CA VAL A 47 -1.06 7.16 1.67
C VAL A 47 -1.36 6.99 3.15
N TYR A 48 -2.64 6.82 3.49
CA TYR A 48 -3.10 6.42 4.81
C TYR A 48 -3.54 4.96 4.77
N ALA A 49 -2.91 4.11 5.57
CA ALA A 49 -3.28 2.70 5.71
C ALA A 49 -3.96 2.49 7.06
N VAL A 50 -5.22 2.05 7.04
CA VAL A 50 -6.03 1.82 8.25
C VAL A 50 -6.31 0.34 8.39
N GLU A 51 -5.92 -0.20 9.54
CA GLU A 51 -6.12 -1.60 9.89
C GLU A 51 -6.47 -1.69 11.39
N ARG A 52 -7.46 -2.53 11.73
CA ARG A 52 -7.97 -2.65 13.10
C ARG A 52 -7.20 -3.70 13.89
N THR A 53 -6.60 -4.66 13.20
CA THR A 53 -5.90 -5.80 13.81
C THR A 53 -4.41 -5.48 14.04
N GLY A 54 -3.75 -6.28 14.87
CA GLY A 54 -2.33 -6.08 15.21
C GLY A 54 -1.34 -6.31 14.05
N ILE A 55 -1.81 -6.73 12.87
CA ILE A 55 -0.98 -6.95 11.68
C ILE A 55 -0.33 -5.66 11.16
N THR A 56 -0.84 -4.49 11.56
CA THR A 56 -0.27 -3.18 11.24
C THR A 56 1.20 -3.07 11.65
N GLU A 57 1.62 -3.72 12.73
CA GLU A 57 3.03 -3.72 13.15
C GLU A 57 3.94 -4.44 12.15
N MET A 58 3.44 -5.49 11.50
CA MET A 58 4.14 -6.14 10.40
C MET A 58 4.19 -5.22 9.17
N ALA A 59 3.07 -4.59 8.81
CA ALA A 59 3.01 -3.66 7.68
C ALA A 59 3.98 -2.48 7.86
N LYS A 60 4.05 -1.88 9.05
CA LYS A 60 5.00 -0.80 9.37
C LYS A 60 6.46 -1.22 9.17
N LYS A 61 6.83 -2.45 9.52
CA LYS A 61 8.19 -2.97 9.26
C LYS A 61 8.47 -3.06 7.77
N SER A 62 7.51 -3.52 6.98
CA SER A 62 7.62 -3.58 5.52
C SER A 62 7.80 -2.18 4.90
N TYR A 63 7.08 -1.17 5.38
CA TYR A 63 7.19 0.20 4.86
C TYR A 63 8.56 0.84 5.14
N LYS A 64 9.12 0.61 6.33
CA LYS A 64 10.46 1.13 6.68
C LYS A 64 11.57 0.59 5.77
N GLN A 65 11.46 -0.66 5.32
CA GLN A 65 12.42 -1.25 4.38
C GLN A 65 12.36 -0.64 2.98
N MET A 66 11.27 0.08 2.65
CA MET A 66 11.03 0.69 1.35
C MET A 66 11.29 2.20 1.32
N ASP A 67 11.93 2.76 2.35
CA ASP A 67 12.18 4.21 2.50
C ASP A 67 10.92 5.08 2.43
N CYS A 68 9.76 4.49 2.75
CA CYS A 68 8.51 5.24 2.87
C CYS A 68 8.50 5.99 4.21
N LYS A 69 8.35 7.32 4.17
CA LYS A 69 8.15 8.12 5.39
C LYS A 69 6.83 7.73 6.05
N THR A 70 6.92 7.01 7.16
CA THR A 70 5.78 6.66 8.01
C THR A 70 5.59 7.78 9.03
N LEU A 71 4.41 8.40 9.03
CA LEU A 71 3.97 9.36 10.05
C LEU A 71 3.30 8.61 11.21
#